data_AF-A0A939NTV4-F1
#
_entry.id   AF-A0A939NTV4-F1
#
_cell.length_a   1.000
_cell.length_b   1.000
_cell.length_c   1.000
_cell.angle_alpha   90.00
_cell.angle_beta   90.00
_cell.angle_gamma   90.00
#
_symmetry.space_group_name_H-M   'P 1'
#
loop_
_entity.id
_entity.type
_entity.pdbx_description
1 polymer ?
#
loop_
_entity_poly.entity_id
_entity_poly.type
_entity_poly.pdbx_seq_one_letter_code
_entity_poly.pdbx_strand_id
1 'polypeptide(L)'
;MIAIDAVLPAGPQAAQVGVDNIEGGRIIGQYFVDYVQKEMGGRARLGIVGALEFGHSEPAAERVRRDAEKQSEEITIANVVDGQNVQDKAMTAAENLITGNPDLTAIYATGEPALLALSPP
;
A
#
# COMPACT_ATOMS: atom_id res chain seq x y z
N MET A 1 25.46 20.01 -5.92
CA MET A 1 25.20 18.55 -5.84
C MET A 1 23.74 18.32 -6.20
N ILE A 2 23.42 17.25 -6.93
CA ILE A 2 22.04 16.81 -7.16
C ILE A 2 21.88 15.49 -6.41
N ALA A 3 20.90 15.41 -5.51
CA ALA A 3 20.52 14.17 -4.84
C ALA A 3 19.49 13.42 -5.67
N ILE A 4 19.60 12.10 -5.71
CA ILE A 4 18.72 11.22 -6.48
C ILE A 4 18.17 10.14 -5.53
N ASP A 5 16.89 9.83 -5.67
CA ASP A 5 16.15 8.82 -4.91
C ASP A 5 15.90 9.23 -3.45
N ALA A 6 16.81 8.92 -2.53
CA ALA A 6 16.65 9.24 -1.12
C ALA A 6 16.58 10.76 -0.89
N VAL A 7 15.55 11.19 -0.16
CA VAL A 7 15.34 12.61 0.16
C VAL A 7 16.32 13.04 1.25
N LEU A 8 17.26 13.90 0.90
CA LEU A 8 18.19 14.48 1.87
C LEU A 8 17.48 15.54 2.73
N PRO A 9 17.89 15.73 3.99
CA PRO A 9 17.48 16.90 4.76
C PRO A 9 17.92 18.19 4.05
N ALA A 10 17.32 19.32 4.42
CA ALA A 10 17.68 20.62 3.86
C ALA A 10 19.19 20.88 3.98
N GLY A 11 19.82 21.30 2.89
CA GLY A 11 21.27 21.43 2.79
C GLY A 11 21.72 22.10 1.50
N PRO A 12 23.04 22.06 1.19
CA PRO A 12 23.61 22.77 0.05
C PRO A 12 23.38 22.07 -1.31
N GLN A 13 22.52 21.05 -1.38
CA GLN A 13 22.13 20.44 -2.65
C GLN A 13 21.40 21.46 -3.53
N ALA A 14 21.73 21.44 -4.82
CA ALA A 14 21.12 22.31 -5.83
C ALA A 14 19.72 21.80 -6.23
N ALA A 15 19.48 20.49 -6.13
CA ALA A 15 18.20 19.86 -6.42
C ALA A 15 18.08 18.50 -5.72
N GLN A 16 16.84 18.06 -5.54
CA GLN A 16 16.44 16.71 -5.17
C GLN A 16 15.59 16.13 -6.31
N VAL A 17 15.96 14.96 -6.81
CA VAL A 17 15.18 14.19 -7.79
C VAL A 17 14.75 12.89 -7.13
N GLY A 18 13.48 12.55 -7.22
CA GLY A 18 12.92 11.34 -6.62
C GLY A 18 11.48 11.14 -7.07
N VAL A 19 10.80 10.21 -6.41
CA VAL A 19 9.38 9.92 -6.66
C VAL A 19 8.50 10.55 -5.59
N ASP A 20 7.27 10.91 -5.96
CA ASP A 20 6.23 11.27 -5.01
C ASP A 20 5.46 10.00 -4.62
N ASN A 21 5.81 9.43 -3.47
CA ASN A 21 5.19 8.19 -2.97
C ASN A 21 3.70 8.37 -2.63
N ILE A 22 3.27 9.58 -2.25
CA ILE A 22 1.86 9.87 -1.97
C ILE A 22 1.07 9.88 -3.27
N GLU A 23 1.62 10.49 -4.32
CA GLU A 23 1.01 10.51 -5.64
C GLU A 23 0.99 9.12 -6.28
N GLY A 24 2.05 8.32 -6.11
CA GLY A 24 2.06 6.91 -6.50
C GLY A 24 0.92 6.12 -5.84
N GLY A 25 0.73 6.29 -4.53
CA GLY A 25 -0.40 5.71 -3.79
C GLY A 25 -1.77 6.16 -4.31
N ARG A 26 -1.92 7.44 -4.67
CA ARG A 26 -3.15 7.97 -5.28
C ARG A 26 -3.46 7.29 -6.61
N ILE A 27 -2.47 7.17 -7.49
CA ILE A 27 -2.63 6.59 -8.84
C ILE A 27 -3.09 5.14 -8.74
N ILE A 28 -2.42 4.32 -7.92
CA ILE A 28 -2.81 2.92 -7.76
C ILE A 28 -4.15 2.76 -7.04
N GLY A 29 -4.45 3.61 -6.05
CA GLY A 29 -5.74 3.63 -5.38
C GLY A 29 -6.90 3.93 -6.33
N GLN A 30 -6.74 4.90 -7.23
CA GLN A 30 -7.74 5.21 -8.25
C GLN A 30 -7.93 4.06 -9.24
N TYR A 31 -6.83 3.46 -9.71
CA TYR A 31 -6.91 2.28 -10.56
C TYR A 31 -7.66 1.13 -9.87
N PHE A 32 -7.39 0.90 -8.58
CA PHE A 32 -8.08 -0.13 -7.81
C PHE A 32 -9.58 0.13 -7.69
N VAL A 33 -10.01 1.36 -7.39
CA VAL A 33 -11.44 1.71 -7.35
C VAL A 33 -12.11 1.41 -8.69
N ASP A 34 -11.50 1.85 -9.79
CA ASP A 34 -11.97 1.58 -11.15
C ASP A 34 -12.08 0.09 -11.44
N TYR A 35 -11.08 -0.68 -11.04
CA TYR A 35 -11.03 -2.13 -11.20
C TYR A 35 -12.15 -2.82 -10.41
N VAL A 36 -12.39 -2.39 -9.17
CA VAL A 36 -13.49 -2.94 -8.36
C VAL A 36 -14.84 -2.73 -9.04
N GLN A 37 -15.08 -1.53 -9.60
CA GLN A 37 -16.33 -1.22 -10.29
C GLN A 37 -16.53 -2.03 -11.57
N LYS A 38 -15.46 -2.22 -12.36
CA LYS A 38 -15.53 -2.88 -13.67
C LYS A 38 -15.52 -4.41 -13.56
N GLU A 39 -14.69 -4.95 -12.67
CA GLU A 39 -14.31 -6.37 -12.68
C GLU A 39 -14.74 -7.12 -11.40
N MET A 40 -15.04 -6.42 -10.30
CA MET A 40 -15.38 -7.05 -9.00
C MET A 40 -16.83 -6.80 -8.57
N GLY A 41 -17.69 -6.35 -9.49
CA GLY A 41 -19.10 -6.09 -9.20
C GLY A 41 -19.34 -4.92 -8.24
N GLY A 42 -18.39 -3.98 -8.16
CA GLY A 42 -18.50 -2.75 -7.38
C GLY A 42 -18.18 -2.87 -5.89
N ARG A 43 -17.81 -4.07 -5.40
CA ARG A 43 -17.56 -4.33 -3.97
C ARG A 43 -16.17 -4.90 -3.74
N ALA A 44 -15.53 -4.48 -2.67
CA ALA A 44 -14.29 -5.10 -2.22
C ALA A 44 -14.09 -4.99 -0.71
N ARG A 45 -13.48 -6.03 -0.15
CA ARG A 45 -12.96 -6.05 1.22
C ARG A 45 -11.43 -6.02 1.14
N LEU A 46 -10.85 -4.85 1.39
CA LEU A 46 -9.43 -4.57 1.17
C LEU A 46 -8.61 -4.78 2.44
N GLY A 47 -7.58 -5.62 2.36
CA GLY A 47 -6.50 -5.68 3.34
C GLY A 47 -5.28 -4.88 2.89
N ILE A 48 -4.48 -4.38 3.82
CA ILE A 48 -3.23 -3.67 3.51
C ILE A 48 -2.07 -4.30 4.28
N VAL A 49 -0.99 -4.67 3.58
CA VAL A 49 0.28 -5.11 4.17
C VAL A 49 1.31 -4.01 3.96
N GLY A 50 1.60 -3.28 5.03
CA GLY A 50 2.48 -2.11 5.03
C GLY A 50 3.85 -2.35 5.63
N ALA A 51 4.62 -1.27 5.75
CA ALA A 51 5.78 -1.17 6.63
C ALA A 51 5.63 0.14 7.44
N LEU A 52 5.00 0.06 8.61
CA LEU A 52 4.48 1.23 9.35
C LEU A 52 5.60 2.08 9.95
N GLU A 53 6.70 1.46 10.37
CA GLU A 53 7.87 2.18 10.89
C GLU A 53 8.77 2.76 9.77
N PHE A 54 8.48 2.48 8.50
CA PHE A 54 9.26 2.95 7.36
C PHE A 54 8.56 4.14 6.70
N GLY A 55 9.13 5.34 6.89
CA GLY A 55 8.48 6.63 6.62
C GLY A 55 8.08 6.94 5.16
N HIS A 56 8.22 6.01 4.22
CA HIS A 56 7.82 6.18 2.81
C HIS A 56 6.61 5.33 2.41
N SER A 57 6.40 4.19 3.06
CA SER A 57 5.32 3.23 2.77
C SER A 57 4.00 3.60 3.46
N GLU A 58 4.06 4.21 4.64
CA GLU A 58 2.88 4.62 5.40
C GLU A 58 2.05 5.70 4.68
N PRO A 59 2.63 6.78 4.10
CA PRO A 59 1.84 7.79 3.39
C PRO A 59 1.11 7.24 2.15
N ALA A 60 1.72 6.30 1.43
CA ALA A 60 1.11 5.64 0.28
C ALA A 60 -0.06 4.72 0.71
N ALA A 61 0.14 3.91 1.75
CA ALA A 61 -0.90 3.07 2.34
C ALA A 61 -2.12 3.87 2.79
N GLU A 62 -1.88 4.93 3.56
CA GLU A 62 -2.95 5.79 4.06
C GLU A 62 -3.67 6.50 2.91
N ARG A 63 -2.95 6.86 1.84
CA ARG A 63 -3.57 7.45 0.65
C ARG A 63 -4.51 6.47 -0.06
N VAL A 64 -4.06 5.25 -0.30
CA VAL A 64 -4.90 4.19 -0.91
C VAL A 64 -6.14 3.95 -0.06
N ARG A 65 -5.97 3.83 1.27
CA ARG A 65 -7.07 3.63 2.22
C ARG A 65 -8.11 4.74 2.12
N ARG A 66 -7.68 6.00 2.23
CA ARG A 66 -8.58 7.17 2.19
C ARG A 66 -9.29 7.31 0.85
N ASP A 67 -8.59 7.09 -0.26
CA ASP A 67 -9.18 7.27 -1.58
C ASP A 67 -10.19 6.17 -1.88
N ALA A 68 -9.94 4.92 -1.43
CA ALA A 68 -10.90 3.83 -1.50
C ALA A 68 -12.19 4.16 -0.73
N GLU A 69 -12.06 4.54 0.55
CA GLU A 69 -13.20 4.88 1.41
C GLU A 69 -14.01 6.09 0.89
N LYS A 70 -13.36 7.07 0.28
CA LYS A 70 -14.03 8.26 -0.26
C LYS A 70 -14.79 7.99 -1.55
N GLN A 71 -14.30 7.08 -2.38
CA GLN A 71 -14.84 6.88 -3.72
C GLN A 71 -15.95 5.83 -3.77
N SER A 72 -16.03 4.95 -2.78
CA SER A 72 -17.08 3.93 -2.72
C SER A 72 -17.32 3.44 -1.28
N GLU A 73 -18.57 3.51 -0.80
CA GLU A 73 -18.97 2.91 0.48
C GLU A 73 -18.90 1.36 0.44
N GLU A 74 -18.90 0.78 -0.76
CA GLU A 74 -18.84 -0.67 -1.00
C GLU A 74 -17.39 -1.20 -1.01
N ILE A 75 -16.39 -0.32 -0.91
CA ILE A 75 -14.99 -0.68 -0.69
C ILE A 75 -14.69 -0.44 0.78
N THR A 76 -14.54 -1.52 1.55
CA THR A 76 -14.30 -1.45 3.00
C THR A 76 -12.94 -2.02 3.36
N ILE A 77 -12.34 -1.46 4.41
CA ILE A 77 -11.03 -1.90 4.92
C ILE A 77 -11.24 -3.03 5.93
N ALA A 78 -10.58 -4.17 5.69
CA ALA A 78 -10.53 -5.29 6.61
C ALA A 78 -9.60 -4.99 7.78
N ASN A 79 -8.31 -4.80 7.47
CA ASN A 79 -7.28 -4.43 8.43
C ASN A 79 -6.04 -3.91 7.70
N VAL A 80 -5.18 -3.20 8.45
CA VAL A 80 -3.84 -2.79 8.04
C VAL A 80 -2.84 -3.47 8.95
N VAL A 81 -1.93 -4.26 8.38
CA VAL A 81 -0.92 -5.03 9.13
C VAL A 81 0.48 -4.58 8.76
N ASP A 82 1.42 -4.76 9.69
CA ASP A 82 2.80 -4.32 9.53
C ASP A 82 3.73 -5.49 9.19
N GLY A 83 4.29 -5.46 7.98
CA GLY A 83 5.33 -6.37 7.52
C GLY A 83 6.75 -5.88 7.81
N GLN A 84 6.93 -4.70 8.39
CA GLN A 84 8.22 -4.14 8.84
C GLN A 84 9.30 -4.09 7.74
N ASN A 85 8.88 -4.02 6.47
CA ASN A 85 9.76 -4.06 5.30
C ASN A 85 10.68 -5.33 5.26
N VAL A 86 10.23 -6.44 5.86
CA VAL A 86 10.93 -7.73 5.87
C VAL A 86 9.98 -8.81 5.36
N GLN A 87 10.39 -9.53 4.32
CA GLN A 87 9.53 -10.49 3.61
C GLN A 87 8.92 -11.54 4.55
N ASP A 88 9.71 -12.17 5.41
CA ASP A 88 9.22 -13.20 6.33
C ASP A 88 8.17 -12.65 7.32
N LYS A 89 8.39 -11.44 7.84
CA LYS A 89 7.43 -10.77 8.73
C LYS A 89 6.16 -10.39 7.99
N ALA A 90 6.30 -9.88 6.76
CA ALA A 90 5.17 -9.57 5.90
C ALA A 90 4.35 -10.81 5.54
N MET A 91 4.99 -11.97 5.35
CA MET A 91 4.31 -13.24 5.08
C MET A 91 3.48 -13.68 6.28
N THR A 92 4.06 -13.68 7.49
CA THR A 92 3.30 -13.97 8.71
C THR A 92 2.15 -12.97 8.94
N ALA A 93 2.37 -11.68 8.68
CA ALA A 93 1.33 -10.67 8.81
C ALA A 93 0.20 -10.87 7.79
N ALA A 94 0.53 -11.20 6.54
CA ALA A 94 -0.43 -11.48 5.48
C ALA A 94 -1.24 -12.75 5.74
N GLU A 95 -0.61 -13.83 6.20
CA GLU A 95 -1.28 -15.07 6.60
C GLU A 95 -2.33 -14.83 7.70
N ASN A 96 -1.94 -14.07 8.73
CA ASN A 96 -2.85 -13.68 9.81
C ASN A 96 -4.00 -12.78 9.32
N LEU A 97 -3.70 -11.84 8.41
CA LEU A 97 -4.69 -10.98 7.79
C LEU A 97 -5.73 -11.79 7.00
N ILE A 98 -5.30 -12.72 6.15
CA ILE A 98 -6.17 -13.58 5.35
C ILE A 98 -6.99 -14.52 6.25
N THR A 99 -6.33 -15.17 7.21
CA THR A 99 -6.99 -16.11 8.12
C THR A 99 -8.03 -15.42 9.01
N GLY A 100 -7.74 -14.20 9.46
CA GLY A 100 -8.65 -13.42 10.31
C GLY A 100 -9.80 -12.75 9.56
N ASN A 101 -9.74 -12.67 8.22
CA ASN A 101 -10.72 -11.99 7.39
C ASN A 101 -11.08 -12.89 6.19
N PRO A 102 -11.91 -13.93 6.39
CA PRO A 102 -12.25 -14.89 5.33
C PRO A 102 -13.08 -14.26 4.19
N ASP A 103 -13.61 -13.06 4.38
CA ASP A 103 -14.33 -12.25 3.40
C ASP A 103 -13.43 -11.30 2.59
N LEU A 104 -12.11 -11.34 2.80
CA LEU A 104 -11.14 -10.48 2.13
C LEU A 104 -11.08 -10.82 0.62
N THR A 105 -11.16 -9.79 -0.23
CA THR A 105 -11.20 -9.96 -1.70
C THR A 105 -10.03 -9.31 -2.42
N ALA A 106 -9.28 -8.43 -1.76
CA ALA A 106 -8.11 -7.77 -2.33
C ALA A 106 -7.08 -7.41 -1.25
N ILE A 107 -5.79 -7.46 -1.59
CA ILE A 107 -4.69 -7.00 -0.72
C ILE A 107 -3.86 -5.96 -1.47
N TYR A 108 -3.60 -4.83 -0.81
CA TYR A 108 -2.60 -3.87 -1.26
C TYR A 108 -1.29 -4.05 -0.47
N ALA A 109 -0.18 -4.18 -1.18
CA ALA A 109 1.17 -4.23 -0.60
C ALA A 109 1.93 -2.94 -0.93
N THR A 110 2.57 -2.34 0.08
CA THR A 110 3.20 -1.01 -0.06
C THR A 110 4.60 -1.03 -0.67
N GLY A 111 5.19 -2.21 -0.88
CA GLY A 111 6.56 -2.36 -1.35
C GLY A 111 6.93 -3.82 -1.62
N GLU A 112 8.13 -4.03 -2.15
CA GLU A 112 8.57 -5.35 -2.64
C GLU A 112 8.53 -6.46 -1.58
N PRO A 113 9.03 -6.28 -0.33
CA PRO A 113 8.97 -7.36 0.66
C PRO A 113 7.53 -7.80 0.97
N ALA A 114 6.59 -6.85 1.03
CA ALA A 114 5.18 -7.13 1.24
C ALA A 114 4.53 -7.78 0.01
N LEU A 115 4.91 -7.38 -1.19
CA LEU A 115 4.38 -7.95 -2.43
C LEU A 115 4.87 -9.39 -2.65
N LEU A 116 6.15 -9.65 -2.42
CA LEU A 116 6.74 -11.00 -2.53
C LEU A 116 6.13 -11.96 -1.51
N ALA A 117 5.83 -11.47 -0.30
CA ALA A 117 5.14 -12.25 0.72
C ALA A 117 3.71 -12.70 0.32
N LEU A 118 3.10 -12.06 -0.68
CA LEU A 118 1.78 -12.43 -1.21
C LEU A 118 1.86 -13.30 -2.47
N SER A 119 3.07 -13.51 -3.02
CA SER A 119 3.25 -14.33 -4.20
C SER A 119 3.14 -15.82 -3.83
N PRO A 120 2.48 -16.65 -4.65
CA PRO A 120 2.51 -18.09 -4.45
C PRO A 120 3.96 -18.60 -4.56
N PRO A 121 4.30 -19.69 -3.85
CA PRO A 121 5.63 -20.31 -3.89
C PRO A 121 6.00 -20.85 -5.28
#